data_AF-A0A4Y9T3S2-F1
#
_entry.id   AF-A0A4Y9T3S2-F1
#
_cell.length_a   1.000
_cell.length_b   1.000
_cell.length_c   1.000
_cell.angle_alpha   90.00
_cell.angle_beta   90.00
_cell.angle_gamma   90.00
#
_symmetry.space_group_name_H-M   'P 1'
#
loop_
_entity.id
_entity.type
_entity.pdbx_description
1 polymer ?
#
loop_
_entity_poly.entity_id
_entity_poly.type
_entity_poly.pdbx_seq_one_letter_code
_entity_poly.pdbx_strand_id
1 'polypeptide(L)'
;MKWLLRGLFAMEVAYFLIYGPHIFATKVDQNISPKGYYRLEYLKPGFPYLLSITKQIPMIVRLYDNRSGKLLGESDIVDMNGNGEIFWASTDDPNIQIGMDIVFPASPEPE
;
A
#
# COMPACT_ATOMS: atom_id res chain seq x y z
N MET A 1 -8.03 -32.89 -21.75
CA MET A 1 -7.83 -32.81 -20.29
C MET A 1 -6.49 -32.20 -19.86
N LYS A 2 -5.32 -32.73 -20.28
CA LYS A 2 -3.99 -32.32 -19.76
C LYS A 2 -3.62 -30.84 -19.95
N TRP A 3 -4.08 -30.21 -21.03
CA TRP A 3 -3.82 -28.78 -21.31
C TRP A 3 -4.64 -27.82 -20.44
N LEU A 4 -5.85 -28.22 -20.04
CA LEU A 4 -6.72 -27.43 -19.16
C LEU A 4 -6.17 -27.37 -17.73
N LEU A 5 -5.68 -28.50 -17.21
CA LEU A 5 -5.04 -28.54 -15.88
C LEU A 5 -3.75 -27.71 -15.82
N ARG A 6 -2.96 -27.67 -16.90
CA ARG A 6 -1.76 -26.82 -16.97
C ARG A 6 -2.10 -25.33 -17.00
N GLY A 7 -3.19 -24.96 -17.69
CA GLY A 7 -3.68 -23.58 -17.73
C GLY A 7 -4.16 -23.08 -16.37
N LEU A 8 -4.93 -23.90 -15.64
CA LEU A 8 -5.40 -23.59 -14.29
C LEU A 8 -4.23 -23.37 -13.31
N PHE A 9 -3.26 -24.28 -13.31
CA PHE A 9 -2.08 -24.15 -12.46
C PHE A 9 -1.27 -22.87 -12.78
N ALA A 10 -1.12 -22.53 -14.05
CA ALA A 10 -0.44 -21.29 -14.44
C ALA A 10 -1.17 -20.03 -13.95
N MET A 11 -2.51 -20.03 -13.97
CA MET A 11 -3.32 -18.92 -13.43
C MET A 11 -3.18 -18.80 -11.91
N GLU A 12 -3.17 -19.90 -11.17
CA GLU A 12 -2.95 -19.88 -9.71
C GLU A 12 -1.57 -19.33 -9.36
N VAL A 13 -0.53 -19.75 -10.09
CA VAL A 13 0.83 -19.21 -9.92
C VAL A 13 0.87 -17.72 -10.25
N ALA A 14 0.25 -17.28 -11.34
CA ALA A 14 0.20 -15.87 -11.70
C ALA A 14 -0.55 -15.03 -10.64
N TYR A 15 -1.69 -15.53 -10.16
CA TYR A 15 -2.44 -14.90 -9.07
C TYR A 15 -1.59 -14.77 -7.80
N PHE A 16 -0.90 -15.85 -7.42
CA PHE A 16 -0.03 -15.85 -6.25
C PHE A 16 1.15 -14.88 -6.40
N LEU A 17 1.73 -14.76 -7.60
CA LEU A 17 2.83 -13.81 -7.85
C LEU A 17 2.37 -12.35 -7.81
N ILE A 18 1.14 -12.06 -8.26
CA ILE A 18 0.59 -10.69 -8.27
C ILE A 18 0.08 -10.29 -6.89
N TYR A 19 -0.76 -11.10 -6.25
CA TYR A 19 -1.46 -10.74 -5.02
C TYR A 19 -0.78 -11.26 -3.74
N GLY A 20 0.03 -12.32 -3.85
CA GLY A 20 0.77 -12.88 -2.71
C GLY A 20 1.60 -11.84 -1.96
N PRO A 21 2.34 -10.93 -2.63
CA PRO A 21 3.08 -9.86 -1.95
C PRO A 21 2.23 -8.98 -1.04
N HIS A 22 0.97 -8.71 -1.40
CA HIS A 22 0.04 -7.92 -0.60
C HIS A 22 -0.53 -8.72 0.58
N ILE A 23 -0.81 -10.01 0.36
CA ILE A 23 -1.36 -10.93 1.38
C ILE A 23 -0.33 -11.20 2.49
N PHE A 24 0.93 -11.39 2.12
CA PHE A 24 2.03 -11.67 3.05
C PHE A 24 2.82 -10.42 3.42
N ALA A 25 2.28 -9.23 3.15
CA ALA A 25 2.92 -7.98 3.51
C ALA A 25 3.00 -7.84 5.03
N THR A 26 4.12 -7.32 5.52
CA THR A 26 4.36 -7.13 6.96
C THR A 26 4.46 -5.64 7.26
N LYS A 27 3.69 -5.15 8.24
CA LYS A 27 3.80 -3.77 8.72
C LYS A 27 5.20 -3.52 9.29
N VAL A 28 5.82 -2.43 8.86
CA VAL A 28 7.14 -2.00 9.33
C VAL A 28 7.11 -0.63 9.97
N ASP A 29 6.17 0.24 9.59
CA ASP A 29 6.05 1.58 10.15
C ASP A 29 4.60 2.11 10.04
N GLN A 30 4.32 3.24 10.69
CA GLN A 30 3.06 3.95 10.59
C GLN A 30 3.21 5.45 10.84
N ASN A 31 2.30 6.22 10.25
CA ASN A 31 2.11 7.64 10.56
C ASN A 31 0.64 7.92 10.87
N ILE A 32 0.41 8.84 11.80
CA ILE A 32 -0.93 9.30 12.17
C ILE A 32 -1.04 10.75 11.74
N SER A 33 -2.19 11.13 11.19
CA SER A 33 -2.45 12.50 10.76
C SER A 33 -2.41 13.48 11.94
N PRO A 34 -2.19 14.79 11.69
CA PRO A 34 -2.03 15.77 12.76
C PRO A 34 -3.16 15.80 13.79
N LYS A 35 -4.42 15.65 13.37
CA LYS A 35 -5.58 15.57 14.29
C LYS A 35 -6.04 14.14 14.57
N GLY A 36 -5.32 13.15 14.05
CA GLY A 36 -5.51 11.74 14.37
C GLY A 36 -6.74 11.07 13.75
N TYR A 37 -7.33 11.62 12.68
CA TYR A 37 -8.44 10.98 11.97
C TYR A 37 -7.97 9.86 11.04
N TYR A 38 -6.76 9.97 10.51
CA TYR A 38 -6.20 9.03 9.55
C TYR A 38 -4.93 8.37 10.07
N ARG A 39 -4.75 7.12 9.66
CA ARG A 39 -3.53 6.35 9.93
C ARG A 39 -3.04 5.76 8.63
N LEU A 40 -1.78 6.03 8.32
CA LEU A 40 -1.03 5.35 7.27
C LEU A 40 -0.23 4.22 7.89
N GLU A 41 -0.31 3.03 7.31
CA GLU A 41 0.60 1.93 7.63
C GLU A 41 1.46 1.63 6.43
N TYR A 42 2.74 1.44 6.69
CA TYR A 42 3.76 1.10 5.71
C TYR A 42 4.09 -0.37 5.85
N LEU A 43 3.94 -1.12 4.77
CA LEU A 43 4.14 -2.56 4.75
C LEU A 43 5.25 -2.91 3.78
N LYS A 44 6.17 -3.76 4.23
CA LYS A 44 7.11 -4.43 3.36
C LYS A 44 6.38 -5.55 2.61
N PRO A 45 6.39 -5.57 1.27
CA PRO A 45 5.75 -6.64 0.50
C PRO A 45 6.36 -8.01 0.81
N GLY A 46 5.53 -9.04 0.76
CA GLY A 46 5.94 -10.42 0.94
C GLY A 46 6.77 -10.98 -0.23
N PHE A 47 7.12 -12.27 -0.14
CA PHE A 47 7.80 -13.00 -1.22
C PHE A 47 7.00 -12.94 -2.53
N PRO A 48 7.64 -12.77 -3.72
CA PRO A 48 9.08 -12.81 -4.01
C PRO A 48 9.82 -11.46 -3.98
N TYR A 49 9.20 -10.35 -3.56
CA TYR A 49 9.82 -9.01 -3.62
C TYR A 49 11.09 -8.87 -2.76
N LEU A 50 11.24 -9.71 -1.73
CA LEU A 50 12.43 -9.85 -0.89
C LEU A 50 13.70 -10.31 -1.65
N LEU A 51 13.58 -10.85 -2.86
CA LEU A 51 14.74 -11.29 -3.67
C LEU A 51 15.29 -10.19 -4.59
N SER A 52 14.73 -8.98 -4.55
CA SER A 52 15.19 -7.88 -5.41
C SER A 52 16.56 -7.37 -4.97
N ILE A 53 17.53 -7.40 -5.89
CA ILE A 53 18.91 -6.92 -5.71
C ILE A 53 19.02 -5.39 -5.93
N THR A 54 17.89 -4.71 -6.08
CA THR A 54 17.83 -3.28 -6.45
C THR A 54 17.95 -2.37 -5.23
N LYS A 55 18.37 -1.10 -5.44
CA LYS A 55 18.34 -0.04 -4.41
C LYS A 55 16.92 0.47 -4.06
N GLN A 56 15.88 -0.15 -4.60
CA GLN A 56 14.50 0.23 -4.33
C GLN A 56 14.13 -0.12 -2.89
N ILE A 57 13.24 0.67 -2.29
CA ILE A 57 12.60 0.40 -1.01
C ILE A 57 11.13 0.13 -1.32
N PRO A 58 10.77 -1.08 -1.79
CA PRO A 58 9.41 -1.38 -2.20
C PRO A 58 8.50 -1.44 -0.98
N MET A 59 7.39 -0.69 -1.02
CA MET A 59 6.43 -0.57 0.06
C MET A 59 5.00 -0.60 -0.47
N ILE A 60 4.11 -1.15 0.34
CA ILE A 60 2.66 -0.97 0.22
C ILE A 60 2.24 0.01 1.32
N VAL A 61 1.37 0.96 0.99
CA VAL A 61 0.78 1.87 1.97
C VAL A 61 -0.70 1.58 2.10
N ARG A 62 -1.16 1.45 3.35
CA ARG A 62 -2.58 1.32 3.68
C ARG A 62 -3.05 2.56 4.42
N LEU A 63 -4.15 3.14 3.95
CA LEU A 63 -4.85 4.21 4.64
C LEU A 63 -6.02 3.64 5.44
N TYR A 64 -6.10 4.03 6.70
CA TYR A 64 -7.19 3.69 7.59
C TYR A 64 -7.86 4.93 8.16
N ASP A 65 -9.15 4.83 8.46
CA ASP A 65 -9.76 5.66 9.49
C ASP A 65 -9.18 5.20 10.82
N ASN A 66 -8.49 6.11 11.50
CA ASN A 66 -7.71 5.76 12.69
C ASN A 66 -8.60 5.38 13.89
N ARG A 67 -9.80 5.96 13.96
CA ARG A 67 -10.74 5.79 15.10
C ARG A 67 -11.45 4.45 15.06
N SER A 68 -11.91 4.06 13.87
CA SER A 68 -12.64 2.81 13.64
C SER A 68 -11.72 1.65 13.26
N GLY A 69 -10.49 1.95 12.80
CA GLY A 69 -9.58 0.96 12.24
C GLY A 69 -10.01 0.45 10.85
N LYS A 70 -11.01 1.08 10.22
CA LYS A 70 -11.50 0.68 8.89
C LYS A 70 -10.45 1.00 7.83
N LEU A 71 -10.12 0.01 6.98
CA LEU A 71 -9.30 0.23 5.78
C LEU A 71 -10.08 1.08 4.77
N LEU A 72 -9.49 2.20 4.37
CA LEU A 72 -10.05 3.14 3.39
C LEU A 72 -9.42 2.97 2.01
N GLY A 73 -8.14 2.59 1.97
CA GLY A 73 -7.42 2.36 0.72
C GLY A 73 -6.11 1.62 0.92
N GLU A 74 -5.63 0.99 -0.14
CA GLU A 74 -4.33 0.32 -0.22
C GLU A 74 -3.69 0.71 -1.56
N SER A 75 -2.40 0.98 -1.56
CA SER A 75 -1.64 1.26 -2.79
C SER A 75 -1.18 -0.02 -3.47
N ASP A 76 -0.78 0.10 -4.74
CA ASP A 76 0.15 -0.86 -5.34
C ASP A 76 1.51 -0.84 -4.62
N ILE A 77 2.39 -1.77 -4.97
CA ILE A 77 3.78 -1.76 -4.52
C ILE A 77 4.52 -0.61 -5.21
N VAL A 78 4.99 0.36 -4.44
CA VAL A 78 5.74 1.52 -4.94
C VAL A 78 7.14 1.57 -4.34
N ASP A 79 8.07 2.23 -5.03
CA ASP A 79 9.41 2.51 -4.48
C ASP A 79 9.37 3.75 -3.59
N MET A 80 9.68 3.58 -2.30
CA MET A 80 9.72 4.65 -1.31
C MET A 80 11.10 5.29 -1.16
N ASN A 81 12.10 4.87 -1.94
CA ASN A 81 13.43 5.44 -1.86
C ASN A 81 13.43 6.92 -2.30
N GLY A 82 13.52 7.83 -1.34
CA GLY A 82 13.40 9.28 -1.59
C GLY A 82 11.98 9.77 -1.86
N ASN A 83 10.96 8.95 -1.60
CA ASN A 83 9.58 9.15 -2.03
C ASN A 83 8.57 9.00 -0.86
N GLY A 84 8.88 9.57 0.31
CA GLY A 84 8.15 9.29 1.56
C GLY A 84 7.49 10.49 2.24
N GLU A 85 7.55 11.68 1.64
CA GLU A 85 6.90 12.87 2.21
C GLU A 85 5.38 12.73 2.19
N ILE A 86 4.72 13.15 3.27
CA ILE A 86 3.28 12.99 3.46
C ILE A 86 2.63 14.37 3.45
N PHE A 87 1.69 14.56 2.53
CA PHE A 87 0.79 15.70 2.51
C PHE A 87 -0.59 15.22 2.95
N TRP A 88 -1.02 15.67 4.13
CA TRP A 88 -2.33 15.32 4.68
C TRP A 88 -3.43 16.16 4.05
N ALA A 89 -4.63 15.58 3.97
CA ALA A 89 -5.79 16.26 3.41
C ALA A 89 -6.07 17.58 4.13
N SER A 90 -6.35 18.60 3.32
CA SER A 90 -6.66 19.96 3.75
C SER A 90 -7.86 20.49 2.97
N THR A 91 -8.45 21.60 3.41
CA THR A 91 -9.60 22.20 2.73
C THR A 91 -9.34 22.51 1.26
N ASP A 92 -8.09 22.85 0.91
CA ASP A 92 -7.68 23.17 -0.46
C ASP A 92 -7.32 21.92 -1.29
N ASP A 93 -6.89 20.84 -0.62
CA ASP A 93 -6.57 19.55 -1.26
C ASP A 93 -7.15 18.37 -0.44
N PRO A 94 -8.31 17.81 -0.85
CA PRO A 94 -8.99 16.73 -0.14
C PRO A 94 -8.36 15.36 -0.47
N ASN A 95 -7.03 15.28 -0.46
CA ASN A 95 -6.29 14.05 -0.69
C ASN A 95 -5.17 13.90 0.33
N ILE A 96 -4.89 12.65 0.69
CA ILE A 96 -3.64 12.31 1.37
C ILE A 96 -2.68 11.82 0.30
N GLN A 97 -1.58 12.55 0.12
CA GLN A 97 -0.53 12.20 -0.84
C GLN A 97 0.70 11.70 -0.10
N ILE A 98 1.27 10.59 -0.58
CA ILE A 98 2.55 10.07 -0.11
C ILE A 98 3.49 9.99 -1.29
N GLY A 99 4.56 10.79 -1.25
CA GLY A 99 5.49 10.91 -2.36
C GLY A 99 4.79 11.37 -3.65
N MET A 100 5.28 10.90 -4.79
CA MET A 100 4.73 11.22 -6.11
C MET A 100 3.70 10.20 -6.60
N ASP A 101 3.68 9.00 -6.03
CA ASP A 101 2.99 7.85 -6.63
C ASP A 101 1.68 7.46 -5.92
N ILE A 102 1.46 7.90 -4.67
CA ILE A 102 0.30 7.51 -3.89
C ILE A 102 -0.58 8.73 -3.60
N VAL A 103 -1.84 8.63 -4.01
CA VAL A 103 -2.90 9.60 -3.68
C VAL A 103 -4.11 8.83 -3.18
N PHE A 104 -4.53 9.11 -1.95
CA PHE A 104 -5.78 8.60 -1.41
C PHE A 104 -6.81 9.73 -1.29
N PRO A 105 -8.01 9.57 -1.86
CA PRO A 105 -9.12 10.48 -1.57
C PRO A 105 -9.43 10.48 -0.08
N ALA A 106 -9.55 11.67 0.50
CA ALA A 106 -9.85 11.82 1.93
C ALA A 106 -10.66 13.09 2.18
N SER A 107 -11.35 13.16 3.32
CA SER A 107 -11.96 14.41 3.76
C SER A 107 -10.97 15.19 4.63
N PRO A 108 -10.89 16.53 4.51
CA PRO A 108 -10.10 17.35 5.42
C PRO A 108 -10.48 17.07 6.86
N GLU A 109 -9.50 17.08 7.75
CA GLU A 109 -9.78 16.92 9.18
C GLU A 109 -10.54 18.17 9.68
N PRO A 110 -11.58 18.00 10.52
CA PRO A 110 -12.31 19.14 11.11
C PRO A 110 -11.36 20.09 11.83
N GLU A 111 -11.63 21.40 11.80
CA GLU A 111 -10.85 22.43 12.52
C GLU A 111 -10.70 22.15 14.02
#